data_AF-A0A2E7UPU3-F1
#
_entry.id   AF-A0A2E7UPU3-F1
#
_cell.length_a   1.000
_cell.length_b   1.000
_cell.length_c   1.000
_cell.angle_alpha   90.00
_cell.angle_beta   90.00
_cell.angle_gamma   90.00
#
_symmetry.space_group_name_H-M   'P 1'
#
loop_
_entity.id
_entity.type
_entity.pdbx_description
1 polymer ?
#
loop_
_entity_poly.entity_id
_entity_poly.type
_entity_poly.pdbx_seq_one_letter_code
_entity_poly.pdbx_strand_id
1 'polypeptide(L)'
;MARMFWLCGMVFGVVGCVSGADPKAQKADAGTTATNDLRDDTGSSDSNNEPLFDAVDELERLLIGFYDSSEQATTSRDYYNIMLTMCPVSLPGLGERVLYVEQASADTPRQPYRQRLYAIVPGATESQAISRVYELAGPGSFVGACEDAENFAVDMDRVLLLEGCDVTLDWDGTQFVGGTDGDSCGTDFGGATYATSEIVLDEDILVSWDRGYDASGRQVWGATGGGYQFIRHTDLGAW
;
A
#
# COMPACT_ATOMS: atom_id res chain seq x y z
N MET A 1 -43.98 15.83 -2.12
CA MET A 1 -44.79 15.30 -3.24
C MET A 1 -43.82 15.05 -4.39
N ALA A 2 -43.64 13.88 -5.00
CA ALA A 2 -44.51 12.73 -5.15
C ALA A 2 -43.75 11.41 -4.90
N ARG A 3 -44.51 10.43 -4.41
CA ARG A 3 -44.19 9.01 -4.30
C ARG A 3 -44.42 8.34 -5.65
N MET A 4 -43.71 7.26 -5.95
CA MET A 4 -44.30 6.13 -6.68
C MET A 4 -43.61 4.81 -6.31
N PHE A 5 -44.42 3.89 -5.80
CA PHE A 5 -44.17 2.49 -5.47
C PHE A 5 -44.65 1.63 -6.65
N TRP A 6 -43.99 0.48 -6.90
CA TRP A 6 -44.59 -0.87 -7.09
C TRP A 6 -43.48 -1.84 -7.55
N LEU A 7 -43.11 -2.90 -6.82
CA LEU A 7 -43.77 -4.17 -6.49
C LEU A 7 -43.62 -5.31 -7.53
N CYS A 8 -42.90 -6.33 -7.07
CA CYS A 8 -43.16 -7.77 -7.13
C CYS A 8 -42.98 -8.58 -8.44
N GLY A 9 -42.26 -9.69 -8.28
CA GLY A 9 -42.21 -10.81 -9.22
C GLY A 9 -41.44 -12.01 -8.64
N MET A 10 -42.10 -12.77 -7.76
CA MET A 10 -41.67 -14.07 -7.23
C MET A 10 -42.12 -15.18 -8.19
N VAL A 11 -41.27 -16.14 -8.57
CA VAL A 11 -41.70 -17.51 -8.94
C VAL A 11 -40.66 -18.55 -8.53
N PHE A 12 -41.19 -19.62 -7.94
CA PHE A 12 -40.62 -20.85 -7.38
C PHE A 12 -39.89 -21.79 -8.36
N GLY A 13 -39.03 -22.65 -7.81
CA GLY A 13 -38.60 -23.92 -8.41
C GLY A 13 -37.79 -24.79 -7.44
N VAL A 14 -38.46 -25.78 -6.84
CA VAL A 14 -37.95 -26.80 -5.89
C VAL A 14 -37.49 -28.04 -6.66
N VAL A 15 -36.39 -28.71 -6.27
CA VAL A 15 -36.30 -30.19 -6.06
C VAL A 15 -35.07 -30.47 -5.16
N GLY A 16 -35.25 -31.29 -4.12
CA GLY A 16 -34.19 -31.80 -3.27
C GLY A 16 -34.10 -33.33 -3.23
N CYS A 17 -33.23 -33.78 -2.31
CA CYS A 17 -33.02 -35.12 -1.74
C CYS A 17 -31.94 -36.02 -2.37
N VAL A 18 -30.87 -36.26 -1.60
CA VAL A 18 -30.28 -37.59 -1.41
C VAL A 18 -29.97 -37.79 0.08
N SER A 19 -30.48 -38.90 0.61
CA SER A 19 -30.24 -39.48 1.92
C SER A 19 -29.22 -40.62 1.81
N GLY A 20 -28.41 -40.88 2.84
CA GLY A 20 -27.67 -42.13 2.96
C GLY A 20 -26.88 -42.22 4.25
N ALA A 21 -27.29 -43.14 5.13
CA ALA A 21 -26.79 -43.33 6.48
C ALA A 21 -25.70 -44.43 6.56
N ASP A 22 -24.76 -44.24 7.51
CA ASP A 22 -24.03 -45.30 8.24
C ASP A 22 -25.01 -46.29 8.92
N PRO A 23 -24.66 -47.57 9.25
CA PRO A 23 -23.64 -47.83 10.29
C PRO A 23 -23.01 -49.27 10.44
N LYS A 24 -22.15 -49.38 11.47
CA LYS A 24 -21.84 -50.52 12.39
C LYS A 24 -20.61 -51.43 12.17
N ALA A 25 -19.56 -51.13 12.93
CA ALA A 25 -19.07 -51.80 14.17
C ALA A 25 -18.84 -53.33 14.27
N GLN A 26 -17.67 -53.72 14.80
CA GLN A 26 -17.33 -54.75 15.85
C GLN A 26 -15.89 -55.29 15.62
N LYS A 27 -15.06 -55.79 16.58
CA LYS A 27 -14.90 -55.80 18.06
C LYS A 27 -13.65 -56.68 18.35
N ALA A 28 -12.80 -56.31 19.34
CA ALA A 28 -11.93 -57.14 20.23
C ALA A 28 -10.89 -58.13 19.59
N ASP A 29 -9.80 -58.62 20.19
CA ASP A 29 -9.25 -58.68 21.56
C ASP A 29 -7.76 -59.14 21.52
N ALA A 30 -7.05 -58.92 22.63
CA ALA A 30 -5.93 -59.68 23.23
C ALA A 30 -4.56 -59.91 22.52
N GLY A 31 -3.48 -59.69 23.29
CA GLY A 31 -2.29 -60.57 23.25
C GLY A 31 -0.90 -59.94 23.38
N THR A 32 -0.33 -60.00 24.58
CA THR A 32 1.06 -59.71 24.99
C THR A 32 2.17 -60.34 24.13
N THR A 33 3.24 -59.60 23.80
CA THR A 33 4.65 -60.05 23.97
C THR A 33 5.65 -58.89 23.82
N ALA A 34 6.62 -58.81 24.73
CA ALA A 34 7.78 -57.95 24.63
C ALA A 34 8.80 -58.51 23.62
N THR A 35 9.56 -57.65 22.94
CA THR A 35 11.02 -57.74 22.79
C THR A 35 11.60 -56.58 21.97
N ASN A 36 12.73 -56.08 22.47
CA ASN A 36 13.85 -55.40 21.81
C ASN A 36 13.64 -54.15 20.94
N ASP A 37 14.13 -53.03 21.49
CA ASP A 37 15.31 -52.30 20.99
C ASP A 37 15.53 -52.33 19.48
N LEU A 38 15.30 -51.18 18.83
CA LEU A 38 16.23 -50.54 17.89
C LEU A 38 15.82 -49.08 17.78
N ARG A 39 16.78 -48.20 18.06
CA ARG A 39 16.71 -46.75 17.90
C ARG A 39 16.36 -46.39 16.46
N ASP A 40 15.26 -45.69 16.27
CA ASP A 40 15.03 -44.87 15.08
C ASP A 40 14.62 -43.48 15.58
N ASP A 41 15.63 -42.66 15.84
CA ASP A 41 15.48 -41.24 16.17
C ASP A 41 15.21 -40.52 14.84
N THR A 42 14.03 -40.75 14.26
CA THR A 42 13.52 -39.89 13.20
C THR A 42 13.06 -38.60 13.87
N GLY A 43 14.04 -37.73 14.11
CA GLY A 43 13.80 -36.35 14.46
C GLY A 43 12.87 -35.75 13.41
N SER A 44 11.63 -35.50 13.83
CA SER A 44 10.67 -34.64 13.14
C SER A 44 11.37 -33.30 12.90
N SER A 45 11.86 -33.07 11.68
CA SER A 45 12.20 -31.74 11.23
C SER A 45 10.90 -31.05 10.87
N ASP A 46 10.17 -30.61 11.89
CA ASP A 46 9.20 -29.54 11.71
C ASP A 46 10.02 -28.29 11.43
N SER A 47 10.39 -28.11 10.15
CA SER A 47 10.81 -26.83 9.63
C SER A 47 9.60 -25.91 9.77
N ASN A 48 9.52 -25.22 10.90
CA ASN A 48 8.73 -24.01 11.05
C ASN A 48 9.28 -23.04 9.99
N ASN A 49 8.66 -23.08 8.82
CA ASN A 49 8.94 -22.20 7.71
C ASN A 49 8.25 -20.88 8.06
N GLU A 50 8.84 -20.13 9.00
CA GLU A 50 8.49 -18.72 9.17
C GLU A 50 8.55 -18.08 7.79
N PRO A 51 7.48 -17.42 7.32
CA PRO A 51 7.48 -16.82 6.00
C PRO A 51 8.68 -15.88 5.90
N LEU A 52 9.45 -16.05 4.83
CA LEU A 52 10.54 -15.14 4.49
C LEU A 52 9.94 -13.72 4.42
N PHE A 53 10.68 -12.74 4.97
CA PHE A 53 10.28 -11.34 4.90
C PHE A 53 9.96 -10.95 3.46
N ASP A 54 8.77 -10.38 3.24
CA ASP A 54 8.34 -9.87 1.95
C ASP A 54 8.36 -8.34 1.99
N ALA A 55 9.37 -7.75 1.35
CA ALA A 55 9.56 -6.31 1.30
C ALA A 55 8.39 -5.58 0.62
N VAL A 56 7.72 -6.23 -0.34
CA VAL A 56 6.61 -5.63 -1.07
C VAL A 56 5.38 -5.56 -0.18
N ASP A 57 5.07 -6.64 0.54
CA ASP A 57 3.96 -6.70 1.48
C ASP A 57 4.17 -5.74 2.65
N GLU A 58 5.39 -5.69 3.20
CA GLU A 58 5.70 -4.80 4.31
C GLU A 58 5.67 -3.33 3.87
N LEU A 59 6.20 -3.00 2.69
CA LEU A 59 6.14 -1.63 2.18
C LEU A 59 4.69 -1.18 1.94
N GLU A 60 3.85 -2.04 1.34
CA GLU A 60 2.43 -1.72 1.16
C GLU A 60 1.74 -1.52 2.51
N ARG A 61 1.93 -2.45 3.46
CA ARG A 61 1.37 -2.36 4.80
C ARG A 61 1.76 -1.05 5.47
N LEU A 62 3.04 -0.71 5.42
CA LEU A 62 3.54 0.53 5.99
C LEU A 62 2.99 1.72 5.24
N LEU A 63 2.86 1.75 3.91
CA LEU A 63 2.37 2.95 3.23
C LEU A 63 0.87 3.24 3.46
N ILE A 64 0.04 2.20 3.60
CA ILE A 64 -1.40 2.35 3.82
C ILE A 64 -1.68 3.12 5.11
N GLY A 65 -2.57 4.11 5.04
CA GLY A 65 -3.04 4.83 6.22
C GLY A 65 -3.24 6.32 6.01
N PHE A 66 -3.46 7.00 7.13
CA PHE A 66 -3.51 8.45 7.22
C PHE A 66 -2.34 8.99 8.05
N TYR A 67 -1.72 10.03 7.53
CA TYR A 67 -0.59 10.72 8.14
C TYR A 67 -0.77 12.23 8.07
N ASP A 68 -0.13 12.94 8.98
CA ASP A 68 0.06 14.37 8.82
C ASP A 68 1.41 14.87 9.36
N SER A 69 1.75 16.10 8.99
CA SER A 69 2.96 16.81 9.44
C SER A 69 2.65 17.90 10.46
N SER A 70 1.56 17.75 11.23
CA SER A 70 1.09 18.76 12.18
C SER A 70 2.08 19.07 13.30
N GLU A 71 2.78 18.05 13.80
CA GLU A 71 3.82 18.23 14.82
C GLU A 71 5.01 19.04 14.28
N GLN A 72 5.48 18.73 13.07
CA GLN A 72 6.54 19.47 12.40
C GLN A 72 6.13 20.92 12.12
N ALA A 73 4.92 21.13 11.59
CA ALA A 73 4.40 22.47 11.29
C ALA A 73 4.18 23.34 12.54
N THR A 74 3.93 22.72 13.71
CA THR A 74 3.81 23.44 14.99
C THR A 74 5.17 23.90 15.50
N THR A 75 6.22 23.11 15.24
CA THR A 75 7.58 23.38 15.74
C THR A 75 8.42 24.23 14.80
N SER A 76 8.12 24.23 13.50
CA SER A 76 8.81 25.02 12.48
C SER A 76 7.83 25.70 11.52
N ARG A 77 8.00 27.02 11.33
CA ARG A 77 7.18 27.82 10.42
C ARG A 77 7.50 27.60 8.94
N ASP A 78 8.58 26.90 8.64
CA ASP A 78 8.99 26.60 7.27
C ASP A 78 8.20 25.42 6.67
N TYR A 79 7.45 24.69 7.51
CA TYR A 79 6.63 23.55 7.10
C TYR A 79 5.14 23.88 7.31
N TYR A 80 4.35 23.55 6.28
CA TYR A 80 2.90 23.55 6.37
C TYR A 80 2.40 22.25 7.01
N ASN A 81 1.23 22.29 7.65
CA ASN A 81 0.56 21.06 8.04
C ASN A 81 -0.06 20.41 6.81
N ILE A 82 0.57 19.34 6.33
CA ILE A 82 0.12 18.55 5.18
C ILE A 82 -0.44 17.22 5.67
N MET A 83 -1.61 16.89 5.17
CA MET A 83 -2.30 15.60 5.29
C MET A 83 -1.91 14.70 4.12
N LEU A 84 -1.65 13.42 4.40
CA LEU A 84 -1.30 12.39 3.44
C LEU A 84 -2.16 11.15 3.70
N THR A 85 -2.93 10.72 2.70
CA THR A 85 -3.78 9.53 2.78
C THR A 85 -3.39 8.56 1.68
N MET A 86 -3.21 7.29 2.01
CA MET A 86 -2.94 6.21 1.05
C MET A 86 -3.87 5.03 1.28
N CYS A 87 -4.50 4.53 0.22
CA CYS A 87 -5.44 3.42 0.27
C CYS A 87 -5.27 2.43 -0.89
N PRO A 88 -5.45 1.11 -0.67
CA PRO A 88 -5.39 0.15 -1.75
C PRO A 88 -6.62 0.30 -2.65
N VAL A 89 -6.38 0.21 -3.96
CA VAL A 89 -7.41 0.26 -5.00
C VAL A 89 -7.18 -0.89 -5.98
N SER A 90 -8.26 -1.42 -6.54
CA SER A 90 -8.15 -2.55 -7.48
C SER A 90 -7.93 -2.05 -8.90
N LEU A 91 -6.67 -2.05 -9.34
CA LEU A 91 -6.29 -1.73 -10.72
C LEU A 91 -5.35 -2.83 -11.27
N PRO A 92 -5.88 -4.02 -11.60
CA PRO A 92 -5.06 -5.17 -12.01
C PRO A 92 -4.19 -4.91 -13.26
N GLY A 93 -4.50 -3.87 -14.04
CA GLY A 93 -3.66 -3.43 -15.15
C GLY A 93 -2.33 -2.79 -14.74
N LEU A 94 -2.18 -2.38 -13.48
CA LEU A 94 -0.95 -1.79 -12.92
C LEU A 94 -0.18 -2.74 -12.00
N GLY A 95 -0.87 -3.74 -11.42
CA GLY A 95 -0.29 -4.72 -10.51
C GLY A 95 -1.29 -5.23 -9.47
N GLU A 96 -0.82 -6.10 -8.58
CA GLU A 96 -1.63 -6.68 -7.50
C GLU A 96 -1.77 -5.72 -6.30
N ARG A 97 -0.76 -4.87 -6.08
CA ARG A 97 -0.67 -3.92 -4.96
C ARG A 97 -0.60 -2.51 -5.51
N VAL A 98 -1.74 -1.83 -5.51
CA VAL A 98 -1.86 -0.48 -6.04
C VAL A 98 -2.49 0.40 -4.98
N LEU A 99 -1.81 1.48 -4.63
CA LEU A 99 -2.29 2.49 -3.70
C LEU A 99 -2.73 3.73 -4.45
N TYR A 100 -3.91 4.24 -4.13
CA TYR A 100 -4.29 5.61 -4.42
C TYR A 100 -3.82 6.52 -3.29
N VAL A 101 -3.28 7.70 -3.66
CA VAL A 101 -2.60 8.61 -2.75
C VAL A 101 -3.12 10.02 -2.92
N GLU A 102 -3.42 10.70 -1.80
CA GLU A 102 -3.79 12.11 -1.75
C GLU A 102 -2.90 12.89 -0.78
N GLN A 103 -2.47 14.08 -1.20
CA GLN A 103 -1.82 15.06 -0.34
C GLN A 103 -2.56 16.39 -0.40
N ALA A 104 -2.91 16.93 0.76
CA ALA A 104 -3.62 18.20 0.89
C ALA A 104 -3.08 19.02 2.07
N SER A 105 -3.23 20.34 2.02
CA SER A 105 -3.07 21.16 3.22
C SER A 105 -4.19 20.85 4.20
N ALA A 106 -3.89 20.78 5.51
CA ALA A 106 -4.89 20.63 6.56
C ALA A 106 -5.91 21.79 6.58
N ASP A 107 -5.57 22.96 6.03
CA ASP A 107 -6.50 24.09 5.89
C ASP A 107 -7.53 23.89 4.76
N THR A 108 -7.20 23.06 3.78
CA THR A 108 -8.03 22.78 2.60
C THR A 108 -8.05 21.28 2.25
N PRO A 109 -8.55 20.41 3.15
CA PRO A 109 -8.41 18.96 3.01
C PRO A 109 -9.14 18.36 1.81
N ARG A 110 -10.11 19.08 1.23
CA ARG A 110 -10.86 18.68 0.01
C ARG A 110 -10.30 19.29 -1.27
N GLN A 111 -9.10 19.85 -1.22
CA GLN A 111 -8.40 20.43 -2.37
C GLN A 111 -6.98 19.87 -2.41
N PRO A 112 -6.81 18.56 -2.65
CA PRO A 112 -5.49 17.97 -2.72
C PRO A 112 -4.69 18.61 -3.85
N TYR A 113 -3.44 18.96 -3.57
CA TYR A 113 -2.54 19.51 -4.58
C TYR A 113 -1.78 18.42 -5.33
N ARG A 114 -1.75 17.19 -4.77
CA ARG A 114 -1.16 16.03 -5.41
C ARG A 114 -2.05 14.80 -5.19
N GLN A 115 -2.31 14.10 -6.29
CA GLN A 115 -2.97 12.80 -6.31
C GLN A 115 -2.16 11.87 -7.21
N ARG A 116 -1.90 10.63 -6.77
CA ARG A 116 -1.08 9.64 -7.49
C ARG A 116 -1.65 8.23 -7.34
N LEU A 117 -1.22 7.34 -8.22
CA LEU A 117 -1.28 5.90 -7.97
C LEU A 117 0.15 5.38 -7.79
N TYR A 118 0.37 4.55 -6.78
CA TYR A 118 1.63 3.84 -6.56
C TYR A 118 1.40 2.35 -6.77
N ALA A 119 2.11 1.73 -7.71
CA ALA A 119 2.16 0.27 -7.79
C ALA A 119 3.40 -0.22 -7.03
N ILE A 120 3.20 -1.07 -6.03
CA ILE A 120 4.28 -1.60 -5.22
C ILE A 120 4.73 -2.92 -5.85
N VAL A 121 6.00 -2.99 -6.25
CA VAL A 121 6.58 -4.13 -6.98
C VAL A 121 7.92 -4.55 -6.39
N PRO A 122 8.36 -5.81 -6.59
CA PRO A 122 9.66 -6.25 -6.11
C PRO A 122 10.83 -5.45 -6.71
N GLY A 123 11.86 -5.21 -5.89
CA GLY A 123 13.12 -4.63 -6.31
C GLY A 123 14.12 -5.67 -6.84
N ALA A 124 15.39 -5.26 -6.90
CA ALA A 124 16.49 -6.10 -7.36
C ALA A 124 16.92 -7.17 -6.33
N THR A 125 16.53 -7.02 -5.06
CA THR A 125 16.85 -7.93 -3.96
C THR A 125 15.59 -8.29 -3.17
N GLU A 126 15.64 -9.34 -2.34
CA GLU A 126 14.51 -9.76 -1.49
C GLU A 126 14.12 -8.72 -0.43
N SER A 127 15.06 -7.85 -0.04
CA SER A 127 14.82 -6.76 0.91
C SER A 127 14.37 -5.45 0.25
N GLN A 128 14.24 -5.43 -1.08
CA GLN A 128 13.96 -4.21 -1.83
C GLN A 128 12.55 -4.24 -2.42
N ALA A 129 11.87 -3.11 -2.30
CA ALA A 129 10.60 -2.86 -2.97
C ALA A 129 10.66 -1.52 -3.73
N ILE A 130 9.89 -1.41 -4.80
CA ILE A 130 9.81 -0.23 -5.64
C ILE A 130 8.38 0.29 -5.60
N SER A 131 8.22 1.58 -5.32
CA SER A 131 6.99 2.32 -5.58
C SER A 131 7.06 2.93 -6.97
N ARG A 132 6.33 2.33 -7.92
CA ARG A 132 6.19 2.87 -9.27
C ARG A 132 5.08 3.90 -9.31
N VAL A 133 5.42 5.11 -9.75
CA VAL A 133 4.54 6.26 -9.63
C VAL A 133 3.79 6.54 -10.93
N TYR A 134 2.46 6.67 -10.82
CA TYR A 134 1.60 7.10 -11.91
C TYR A 134 0.86 8.39 -11.54
N GLU A 135 0.71 9.26 -12.54
CA GLU A 135 -0.14 10.43 -12.50
C GLU A 135 -1.54 10.13 -13.05
N LEU A 136 -2.54 10.84 -12.52
CA LEU A 136 -3.93 10.76 -12.95
C LEU A 136 -4.30 12.02 -13.75
N ALA A 137 -4.74 11.84 -14.98
CA ALA A 137 -5.35 12.90 -15.77
C ALA A 137 -6.72 13.28 -15.18
N GLY A 138 -6.97 14.58 -15.00
CA GLY A 138 -8.19 15.10 -14.37
C GLY A 138 -8.35 14.61 -12.92
N PRO A 139 -7.34 14.80 -12.04
CA PRO A 139 -7.29 14.16 -10.74
C PRO A 139 -8.43 14.63 -9.81
N GLY A 140 -9.01 15.81 -10.05
CA GLY A 140 -10.14 16.34 -9.28
C GLY A 140 -11.40 15.46 -9.24
N SER A 141 -11.55 14.48 -10.15
CA SER A 141 -12.64 13.49 -10.10
C SER A 141 -12.48 12.44 -9.00
N PHE A 142 -11.29 12.33 -8.40
CA PHE A 142 -10.94 11.29 -7.43
C PHE A 142 -10.75 11.83 -6.00
N VAL A 143 -11.07 13.10 -5.75
CA VAL A 143 -10.89 13.72 -4.43
C VAL A 143 -11.68 12.96 -3.36
N GLY A 144 -10.99 12.45 -2.35
CA GLY A 144 -11.55 11.65 -1.27
C GLY A 144 -11.83 10.20 -1.65
N ALA A 145 -11.27 9.68 -2.75
CA ALA A 145 -11.60 8.32 -3.20
C ALA A 145 -11.20 7.21 -2.21
N CYS A 146 -10.34 7.49 -1.22
CA CYS A 146 -10.08 6.54 -0.14
C CYS A 146 -11.29 6.29 0.79
N GLU A 147 -12.31 7.16 0.79
CA GLU A 147 -13.56 6.93 1.52
C GLU A 147 -14.42 5.83 0.90
N ASP A 148 -14.19 5.51 -0.39
CA ASP A 148 -14.92 4.51 -1.16
C ASP A 148 -13.97 3.72 -2.08
N ALA A 149 -12.83 3.30 -1.51
CA ALA A 149 -11.73 2.70 -2.26
C ALA A 149 -12.12 1.39 -2.97
N GLU A 150 -13.08 0.63 -2.40
CA GLU A 150 -13.61 -0.60 -3.00
C GLU A 150 -14.31 -0.37 -4.35
N ASN A 151 -14.84 0.84 -4.57
CA ASN A 151 -15.50 1.26 -5.80
C ASN A 151 -14.61 2.19 -6.65
N PHE A 152 -13.32 2.34 -6.29
CA PHE A 152 -12.39 3.13 -7.09
C PHE A 152 -12.32 2.58 -8.52
N ALA A 153 -12.56 3.45 -9.50
CA ALA A 153 -12.47 3.12 -10.91
C ALA A 153 -11.91 4.30 -11.69
N VAL A 154 -11.03 4.00 -12.64
CA VAL A 154 -10.46 4.99 -13.57
C VAL A 154 -10.28 4.35 -14.94
N ASP A 155 -10.49 5.13 -15.99
CA ASP A 155 -10.13 4.72 -17.34
C ASP A 155 -8.60 4.68 -17.47
N MET A 156 -8.05 3.57 -17.93
CA MET A 156 -6.59 3.37 -17.93
C MET A 156 -5.83 4.34 -18.86
N ASP A 157 -6.50 4.99 -19.81
CA ASP A 157 -5.93 6.06 -20.64
C ASP A 157 -5.69 7.37 -19.87
N ARG A 158 -6.27 7.51 -18.67
CA ARG A 158 -6.03 8.61 -17.74
C ARG A 158 -4.90 8.31 -16.74
N VAL A 159 -4.33 7.11 -16.77
CA VAL A 159 -3.23 6.70 -15.89
C VAL A 159 -1.92 6.80 -16.66
N LEU A 160 -1.02 7.68 -16.21
CA LEU A 160 0.22 7.99 -16.92
C LEU A 160 1.40 7.60 -16.05
N LEU A 161 2.24 6.68 -16.53
CA LEU A 161 3.48 6.34 -15.85
C LEU A 161 4.41 7.55 -15.83
N LEU A 162 4.96 7.88 -14.65
CA LEU A 162 6.04 8.84 -14.53
C LEU A 162 7.38 8.11 -14.71
N GLU A 163 7.84 8.03 -15.96
CA GLU A 163 9.11 7.35 -16.28
C GLU A 163 10.29 7.99 -15.52
N GLY A 164 11.15 7.13 -14.96
CA GLY A 164 12.30 7.57 -14.15
C GLY A 164 11.94 8.05 -12.73
N CYS A 165 10.66 8.05 -12.35
CA CYS A 165 10.23 8.46 -11.00
C CYS A 165 9.97 7.28 -10.06
N ASP A 166 10.43 6.08 -10.40
CA ASP A 166 10.38 4.93 -9.49
C ASP A 166 11.15 5.26 -8.20
N VAL A 167 10.52 5.02 -7.05
CA VAL A 167 11.14 5.18 -5.73
C VAL A 167 11.55 3.80 -5.25
N THR A 168 12.86 3.56 -5.19
CA THR A 168 13.43 2.28 -4.76
C THR A 168 13.77 2.35 -3.28
N LEU A 169 13.28 1.38 -2.50
CA LEU A 169 13.36 1.36 -1.04
C LEU A 169 13.95 0.03 -0.56
N ASP A 170 15.00 0.13 0.24
CA ASP A 170 15.66 -1.01 0.86
C ASP A 170 15.25 -1.13 2.33
N TRP A 171 14.81 -2.33 2.73
CA TRP A 171 14.58 -2.66 4.12
C TRP A 171 15.91 -2.91 4.84
N ASP A 172 16.17 -2.18 5.92
CA ASP A 172 17.40 -2.33 6.72
C ASP A 172 17.27 -3.31 7.90
N GLY A 173 16.09 -3.93 8.07
CA GLY A 173 15.73 -4.74 9.22
C GLY A 173 14.73 -4.07 10.16
N THR A 174 14.58 -2.75 10.06
CA THR A 174 13.70 -1.94 10.93
C THR A 174 12.84 -0.93 10.18
N GLN A 175 13.32 -0.42 9.06
CA GLN A 175 12.66 0.62 8.28
C GLN A 175 13.05 0.48 6.80
N PHE A 176 12.28 1.12 5.94
CA PHE A 176 12.65 1.35 4.55
C PHE A 176 13.43 2.65 4.40
N VAL A 177 14.52 2.61 3.64
CA VAL A 177 15.30 3.79 3.27
C VAL A 177 15.57 3.76 1.78
N GLY A 178 15.44 4.90 1.11
CA GLY A 178 15.71 4.97 -0.32
C GLY A 178 15.17 6.21 -0.99
N GLY A 179 14.90 6.12 -2.29
CA GLY A 179 14.57 7.28 -3.08
C GLY A 179 14.53 7.04 -4.58
N THR A 180 14.40 8.13 -5.32
CA THR A 180 14.56 8.15 -6.79
C THR A 180 16.03 7.98 -7.19
N ASP A 181 16.29 7.39 -8.35
CA ASP A 181 17.64 7.25 -8.89
C ASP A 181 18.15 8.56 -9.53
N GLY A 182 19.01 9.28 -8.83
CA GLY A 182 19.70 10.46 -9.36
C GLY A 182 18.75 11.53 -9.92
N ASP A 183 18.96 11.91 -11.18
CA ASP A 183 18.19 12.92 -11.93
C ASP A 183 17.18 12.31 -12.91
N SER A 184 16.88 11.02 -12.79
CA SER A 184 16.05 10.28 -13.75
C SER A 184 14.58 10.71 -13.77
N CYS A 185 14.05 11.23 -12.66
CA CYS A 185 12.67 11.69 -12.57
C CYS A 185 12.51 13.09 -13.17
N GLY A 186 12.25 13.15 -14.48
CA GLY A 186 12.05 14.40 -15.21
C GLY A 186 10.77 15.15 -14.80
N THR A 187 10.85 16.48 -14.71
CA THR A 187 9.68 17.34 -14.46
C THR A 187 9.93 18.76 -14.97
N ASP A 188 8.88 19.47 -15.34
CA ASP A 188 8.90 20.91 -15.65
C ASP A 188 8.24 21.77 -14.55
N PHE A 189 7.82 21.13 -13.45
CA PHE A 189 7.13 21.81 -12.36
C PHE A 189 8.03 22.82 -11.67
N GLY A 190 7.52 24.03 -11.44
CA GLY A 190 8.21 25.06 -10.65
C GLY A 190 9.56 25.51 -11.21
N GLY A 191 9.82 25.32 -12.50
CA GLY A 191 11.10 25.66 -13.14
C GLY A 191 12.21 24.63 -12.94
N ALA A 192 11.87 23.43 -12.45
CA ALA A 192 12.78 22.29 -12.41
C ALA A 192 12.91 21.63 -13.79
N THR A 193 13.94 20.81 -13.94
CA THR A 193 14.13 19.84 -15.02
C THR A 193 14.07 18.40 -14.53
N TYR A 194 14.38 18.18 -13.25
CA TYR A 194 14.20 16.90 -12.59
C TYR A 194 13.83 17.11 -11.12
N ALA A 195 13.22 16.08 -10.53
CA ALA A 195 12.92 16.02 -9.11
C ALA A 195 13.63 14.82 -8.48
N THR A 196 13.88 14.91 -7.18
CA THR A 196 14.35 13.79 -6.37
C THR A 196 13.39 13.57 -5.21
N SER A 197 13.25 12.33 -4.79
CA SER A 197 12.61 11.96 -3.53
C SER A 197 13.58 11.12 -2.70
N GLU A 198 13.69 11.43 -1.41
CA GLU A 198 14.34 10.59 -0.41
C GLU A 198 13.31 10.23 0.66
N ILE A 199 13.24 8.95 1.00
CA ILE A 199 12.25 8.39 1.91
C ILE A 199 12.94 7.64 3.04
N VAL A 200 12.44 7.85 4.25
CA VAL A 200 12.63 6.96 5.40
C VAL A 200 11.24 6.60 5.93
N LEU A 201 10.94 5.32 6.09
CA LEU A 201 9.61 4.86 6.46
C LEU A 201 9.69 3.71 7.46
N ASP A 202 9.07 3.89 8.62
CA ASP A 202 8.90 2.86 9.64
C ASP A 202 7.42 2.74 10.08
N GLU A 203 7.18 2.04 11.19
CA GLU A 203 5.83 1.84 11.74
C GLU A 203 5.14 3.13 12.16
N ASP A 204 5.88 4.17 12.56
CA ASP A 204 5.34 5.38 13.17
C ASP A 204 5.40 6.60 12.24
N ILE A 205 6.42 6.69 11.38
CA ILE A 205 6.71 7.89 10.59
C ILE A 205 7.09 7.59 9.15
N LEU A 206 6.60 8.45 8.25
CA LEU A 206 7.09 8.61 6.90
C LEU A 206 7.83 9.95 6.80
N VAL A 207 9.13 9.91 6.58
CA VAL A 207 9.92 11.09 6.22
C VAL A 207 10.05 11.12 4.70
N SER A 208 9.60 12.19 4.06
CA SER A 208 9.69 12.37 2.62
C SER A 208 10.32 13.70 2.26
N TRP A 209 11.40 13.65 1.46
CA TRP A 209 12.12 14.84 1.03
C TRP A 209 12.10 15.01 -0.49
N ASP A 210 11.03 15.64 -0.97
CA ASP A 210 10.86 15.97 -2.38
C ASP A 210 11.49 17.32 -2.72
N ARG A 211 12.35 17.33 -3.75
CA ARG A 211 13.07 18.52 -4.20
C ARG A 211 13.14 18.58 -5.71
N GLY A 212 13.03 19.79 -6.27
CA GLY A 212 13.19 20.01 -7.70
C GLY A 212 14.43 20.81 -8.01
N TYR A 213 15.09 20.46 -9.11
CA TYR A 213 16.35 21.04 -9.52
C TYR A 213 16.28 21.50 -10.97
N ASP A 214 16.90 22.64 -11.28
CA ASP A 214 17.09 23.11 -12.65
C ASP A 214 18.21 22.34 -13.38
N ALA A 215 18.39 22.61 -14.67
CA ALA A 215 19.38 21.95 -15.53
C ALA A 215 20.84 22.12 -15.06
N SER A 216 21.11 23.06 -14.15
CA SER A 216 22.44 23.26 -13.56
C SER A 216 22.65 22.50 -12.24
N GLY A 217 21.63 21.75 -11.79
CA GLY A 217 21.63 21.03 -10.51
C GLY A 217 21.33 21.92 -9.31
N ARG A 218 20.79 23.12 -9.52
CA ARG A 218 20.40 24.02 -8.42
C ARG A 218 18.96 23.73 -8.01
N GLN A 219 18.74 23.54 -6.71
CA GLN A 219 17.40 23.38 -6.15
C GLN A 219 16.56 24.64 -6.40
N VAL A 220 15.38 24.48 -6.99
CA VAL A 220 14.44 25.56 -7.33
C VAL A 220 13.15 25.52 -6.49
N TRP A 221 12.79 24.36 -5.96
CA TRP A 221 11.69 24.20 -5.02
C TRP A 221 11.91 23.01 -4.08
N GLY A 222 11.04 22.87 -3.09
CA GLY A 222 11.13 21.86 -2.03
C GLY A 222 11.81 22.41 -0.77
N ALA A 223 11.68 21.69 0.34
CA ALA A 223 12.25 22.10 1.61
C ALA A 223 13.79 22.05 1.56
N THR A 224 14.46 23.00 2.23
CA THR A 224 15.93 23.01 2.39
C THR A 224 16.38 22.54 3.76
N GLY A 225 15.47 22.50 4.74
CA GLY A 225 15.75 22.15 6.13
C GLY A 225 15.59 20.67 6.47
N GLY A 226 15.35 19.81 5.49
CA GLY A 226 15.04 18.39 5.66
C GLY A 226 13.70 17.98 5.03
N GLY A 227 13.38 16.69 5.13
CA GLY A 227 12.12 16.14 4.65
C GLY A 227 10.91 16.53 5.52
N TYR A 228 9.74 16.46 4.92
CA TYR A 228 8.49 16.48 5.66
C TYR A 228 8.37 15.23 6.53
N GLN A 229 7.95 15.41 7.77
CA GLN A 229 7.77 14.36 8.77
C GLN A 229 6.28 14.07 8.93
N PHE A 230 5.82 12.95 8.37
CA PHE A 230 4.43 12.53 8.39
C PHE A 230 4.24 11.46 9.47
N ILE A 231 3.61 11.82 10.59
CA ILE A 231 3.26 10.91 11.68
C ILE A 231 2.03 10.11 11.29
N ARG A 232 2.09 8.78 11.44
CA ARG A 232 0.95 7.89 11.21
C ARG A 232 -0.09 8.05 12.31
N HIS A 233 -1.35 8.18 11.92
CA HIS A 233 -2.48 8.23 12.87
C HIS A 233 -3.30 6.95 12.85
N THR A 234 -3.53 6.38 11.67
CA THR A 234 -4.38 5.20 11.50
C THR A 234 -4.01 4.40 10.26
N ASP A 235 -4.24 3.09 10.33
CA ASP A 235 -4.34 2.23 9.15
C ASP A 235 -5.79 2.26 8.63
N LEU A 236 -6.01 1.83 7.38
CA LEU A 236 -7.26 2.06 6.65
C LEU A 236 -8.54 1.59 7.37
N GLY A 237 -9.60 2.41 7.31
CA GLY A 237 -10.93 2.07 7.83
C GLY A 237 -11.20 2.54 9.27
N ALA A 238 -10.24 3.19 9.92
CA ALA A 238 -10.42 3.85 11.22
C ALA A 238 -10.70 5.36 11.08
N TRP A 239 -11.75 5.71 10.33
CA TRP A 239 -12.26 7.08 10.19
C TRP A 239 -13.54 7.29 11.01
#